data_AF-A0A7J6V219-F1
#
_entry.id   AF-A0A7J6V219-F1
#
_cell.length_a   1.000
_cell.length_b   1.000
_cell.length_c   1.000
_cell.angle_alpha   90.00
_cell.angle_beta   90.00
_cell.angle_gamma   90.00
#
_symmetry.space_group_name_H-M   'P 1'
#
loop_
_entity.id
_entity.type
_entity.pdbx_description
1 polymer ?
#
loop_
_entity_poly.entity_id
_entity_poly.type
_entity_poly.pdbx_seq_one_letter_code
_entity_poly.pdbx_strand_id
1 'polypeptide(L)'
;KERKLFEDPNTLETIVFVYKINDLSHPQTRFKVDVNAQENRLTGCVVIAEGMSLVALEGGSKPIKRYGKLMLKRINWAAAVVDETDGDENQDRLVKNCVLVWQGSVAKPSFNKFLVHQCRTEVAARKVFSDAGVAYYWDLAVNFTDDQI
;
A
#
# COMPACT_ATOMS: atom_id res chain seq x y z
N LYS A 1 21.40 1.44 17.39
CA LYS A 1 20.14 2.13 16.97
C LYS A 1 19.11 1.15 16.39
N GLU A 2 19.52 0.08 15.72
CA GLU A 2 18.61 -0.88 15.03
C GLU A 2 17.70 -1.71 15.96
N ARG A 3 18.17 -2.18 17.12
CA ARG A 3 17.33 -2.93 18.09
C ARG A 3 16.11 -2.15 18.62
N LYS A 4 16.10 -0.81 18.53
CA LYS A 4 14.92 -0.01 18.91
C LYS A 4 13.88 0.09 17.78
N LEU A 5 14.32 -0.11 16.53
CA LEU A 5 13.52 0.12 15.33
C LEU A 5 12.67 -1.10 14.95
N PHE A 6 13.16 -2.30 15.25
CA PHE A 6 12.51 -3.57 14.93
C PHE A 6 12.12 -4.28 16.22
N GLU A 7 10.95 -4.92 16.23
CA GLU A 7 10.51 -5.79 17.33
C GLU A 7 11.15 -7.17 17.19
N ASP A 8 11.25 -7.90 18.30
CA ASP A 8 11.79 -9.26 18.28
C ASP A 8 10.95 -10.14 17.35
N PRO A 9 11.57 -10.99 16.51
CA PRO A 9 10.87 -11.85 15.56
C PRO A 9 9.91 -12.88 16.21
N ASN A 10 9.87 -12.93 17.54
CA ASN A 10 8.96 -13.75 18.34
C ASN A 10 7.64 -13.04 18.71
N THR A 11 7.39 -11.83 18.20
CA THR A 11 6.07 -11.20 18.36
C THR A 11 5.04 -11.98 17.56
N LEU A 12 4.07 -12.59 18.26
CA LEU A 12 3.14 -13.59 17.74
C LEU A 12 2.06 -13.03 16.80
N GLU A 13 1.91 -11.71 16.70
CA GLU A 13 0.88 -11.09 15.86
C GLU A 13 1.53 -10.27 14.74
N THR A 14 1.20 -10.63 13.50
CA THR A 14 1.55 -9.86 12.32
C THR A 14 0.45 -8.84 12.07
N ILE A 15 0.79 -7.56 12.01
CA ILE A 15 -0.18 -6.52 11.68
C ILE A 15 -0.17 -6.33 10.18
N VAL A 16 -1.34 -6.10 9.60
CA VAL A 16 -1.55 -5.93 8.18
C VAL A 16 -2.28 -4.64 7.89
N PHE A 17 -1.75 -3.85 6.96
CA PHE A 17 -2.38 -2.64 6.42
C PHE A 17 -2.60 -2.81 4.93
N VAL A 18 -3.78 -2.46 4.45
CA VAL A 18 -4.15 -2.49 3.03
C VAL A 18 -4.53 -1.07 2.60
N TYR A 19 -3.84 -0.56 1.58
CA TYR A 19 -4.04 0.79 1.05
C TYR A 19 -4.52 0.75 -0.39
N LYS A 20 -5.60 1.49 -0.68
CA LYS A 20 -6.05 1.77 -2.04
C LYS A 20 -5.46 3.09 -2.50
N ILE A 21 -4.91 3.09 -3.71
CA ILE A 21 -4.30 4.24 -4.36
C ILE A 21 -4.92 4.37 -5.74
N ASN A 22 -5.35 5.57 -6.12
CA ASN A 22 -5.98 5.79 -7.42
C ASN A 22 -4.97 5.68 -8.56
N ASP A 23 -3.84 6.36 -8.40
CA ASP A 23 -2.75 6.32 -9.37
C ASP A 23 -1.39 6.14 -8.69
N LEU A 24 -0.71 5.06 -9.05
CA LEU A 24 0.66 4.76 -8.65
C LEU A 24 1.58 4.73 -9.88
N SER A 25 1.26 5.48 -10.93
CA SER A 25 2.03 5.45 -12.18
C SER A 25 3.37 6.16 -12.08
N HIS A 26 3.51 7.12 -11.17
CA HIS A 26 4.75 7.89 -11.05
C HIS A 26 5.95 7.05 -10.52
N PRO A 27 7.06 6.93 -11.28
CA PRO A 27 8.19 6.06 -10.92
C PRO A 27 8.83 6.38 -9.57
N GLN A 28 8.96 7.66 -9.22
CA GLN A 28 9.57 8.03 -7.93
C GLN A 28 8.68 7.62 -6.76
N THR A 29 7.36 7.67 -6.92
CA THR A 29 6.41 7.29 -5.88
C THR A 29 6.41 5.78 -5.71
N ARG A 30 6.40 5.02 -6.82
CA ARG A 30 6.60 3.56 -6.80
C ARG A 30 7.88 3.17 -6.08
N PHE A 31 8.99 3.83 -6.41
CA PHE A 31 10.29 3.57 -5.80
C PHE A 31 10.28 3.85 -4.29
N LYS A 32 9.66 4.96 -3.86
CA LYS A 32 9.50 5.28 -2.43
C LYS A 32 8.70 4.20 -1.70
N VAL A 33 7.59 3.73 -2.28
CA VAL A 33 6.74 2.66 -1.72
C VAL A 33 7.54 1.38 -1.53
N ASP A 34 8.27 0.95 -2.57
CA ASP A 34 9.05 -0.29 -2.54
C ASP A 34 10.25 -0.22 -1.56
N VAL A 35 11.12 0.78 -1.71
CA VAL A 35 12.33 0.89 -0.89
C VAL A 35 11.98 1.05 0.59
N ASN A 36 10.97 1.84 0.93
CA ASN A 36 10.59 1.99 2.33
C ASN A 36 10.01 0.69 2.92
N ALA A 37 9.38 -0.18 2.11
CA ALA A 37 8.88 -1.45 2.61
C ALA A 37 10.06 -2.37 2.94
N GLN A 38 11.04 -2.43 2.05
CA GLN A 38 12.28 -3.20 2.23
C GLN A 38 13.11 -2.69 3.41
N GLU A 39 13.34 -1.38 3.54
CA GLU A 39 14.08 -0.77 4.65
C GLU A 39 13.41 -1.00 6.01
N ASN A 40 12.08 -1.09 6.04
CA ASN A 40 11.32 -1.40 7.25
C ASN A 40 11.12 -2.91 7.49
N ARG A 41 11.71 -3.78 6.65
CA ARG A 41 11.57 -5.24 6.71
C ARG A 41 10.11 -5.69 6.73
N LEU A 42 9.26 -4.97 6.00
CA LEU A 42 7.86 -5.33 5.79
C LEU A 42 7.76 -6.34 4.64
N THR A 43 6.78 -7.23 4.74
CA THR A 43 6.41 -8.13 3.64
C THR A 43 5.08 -7.68 3.05
N GLY A 44 4.71 -8.19 1.88
CA GLY A 44 3.46 -7.82 1.23
C GLY A 44 3.57 -7.72 -0.28
N CYS A 45 2.66 -6.97 -0.89
CA CYS A 45 2.76 -6.66 -2.30
C CYS A 45 2.11 -5.34 -2.68
N VAL A 46 2.58 -4.78 -3.78
CA VAL A 46 1.90 -3.75 -4.55
C VAL A 46 1.34 -4.42 -5.80
N VAL A 47 0.06 -4.23 -6.06
CA VAL A 47 -0.56 -4.62 -7.32
C VAL A 47 -1.06 -3.36 -8.00
N ILE A 48 -0.46 -3.05 -9.16
CA ILE A 48 -0.83 -1.92 -10.01
C ILE A 48 -1.73 -2.47 -11.11
N ALA A 49 -2.98 -2.02 -11.15
CA ALA A 49 -3.94 -2.34 -12.19
C ALA A 49 -4.46 -1.06 -12.86
N GLU A 50 -5.21 -1.22 -13.94
CA GLU A 50 -5.91 -0.12 -14.60
C GLU A 50 -7.00 0.42 -13.65
N GLY A 51 -6.95 1.71 -13.33
CA GLY A 51 -7.94 2.40 -12.50
C GLY A 51 -7.71 2.34 -10.98
N MET A 52 -6.96 1.35 -10.46
CA MET A 52 -6.54 1.36 -9.05
C MET A 52 -5.27 0.55 -8.79
N SER A 53 -4.54 0.98 -7.77
CA SER A 53 -3.41 0.25 -7.20
C SER A 53 -3.70 -0.13 -5.75
N LEU A 54 -3.32 -1.35 -5.37
CA LEU A 54 -3.51 -1.87 -4.02
C LEU A 54 -2.15 -2.21 -3.40
N VAL A 55 -1.91 -1.72 -2.19
CA VAL A 55 -0.71 -2.03 -1.41
C VAL A 55 -1.12 -2.78 -0.16
N ALA A 56 -0.75 -4.05 -0.06
CA ALA A 56 -0.90 -4.85 1.16
C ALA A 56 0.48 -4.98 1.84
N LEU A 57 0.54 -4.68 3.13
CA LEU A 57 1.76 -4.73 3.93
C LEU A 57 1.52 -5.52 5.19
N GLU A 58 2.49 -6.35 5.56
CA GLU A 58 2.48 -7.18 6.75
C GLU A 58 3.79 -6.94 7.53
N GLY A 59 3.68 -6.87 8.85
CA GLY A 59 4.87 -6.79 9.71
C GLY A 59 4.58 -6.40 11.15
N GLY A 60 5.65 -6.08 11.88
CA GLY A 60 5.57 -5.66 13.28
C GLY A 60 4.88 -4.29 13.47
N SER A 61 4.49 -3.99 14.70
CA SER A 61 3.72 -2.79 15.07
C SER A 61 4.46 -1.50 14.79
N LYS A 62 5.76 -1.45 15.09
CA LYS A 62 6.56 -0.22 14.88
C LYS A 62 6.86 0.03 13.40
N PRO A 63 7.38 -0.95 12.62
CA PRO A 63 7.68 -0.71 11.21
C PRO A 63 6.42 -0.37 10.40
N ILE A 64 5.30 -1.08 10.64
CA ILE A 64 4.08 -0.85 9.86
C ILE A 64 3.44 0.52 10.16
N LYS A 65 3.46 0.98 11.42
CA LYS A 65 3.01 2.35 11.78
C LYS A 65 3.90 3.43 11.19
N ARG A 66 5.22 3.19 11.09
CA ARG A 66 6.14 4.11 10.42
C ARG A 66 5.82 4.21 8.94
N TYR A 67 5.59 3.07 8.30
CA TYR A 67 5.18 3.01 6.89
C TYR A 67 3.81 3.67 6.67
N GLY A 68 2.85 3.49 7.58
CA GLY A 68 1.57 4.19 7.50
C GLY A 68 1.70 5.72 7.56
N LYS A 69 2.63 6.26 8.36
CA LYS A 69 2.95 7.70 8.34
C LYS A 69 3.59 8.13 7.02
N LEU A 70 4.38 7.28 6.37
CA LEU A 70 4.91 7.55 5.04
C LEU A 70 3.76 7.67 4.03
N MET A 71 2.91 6.65 3.96
CA MET A 71 1.81 6.57 2.99
C MET A 71 0.79 7.68 3.19
N LEU A 72 0.34 7.94 4.41
CA LEU A 72 -0.76 8.86 4.64
C LEU A 72 -0.35 10.33 4.84
N LYS A 73 0.93 10.61 5.10
CA LYS A 73 1.37 11.99 5.47
C LYS A 73 2.57 12.53 4.70
N ARG A 74 3.51 11.68 4.28
CA ARG A 74 4.80 12.15 3.72
C ARG A 74 4.87 12.07 2.21
N ILE A 75 4.16 11.13 1.60
CA ILE A 75 4.06 11.06 0.15
C ILE A 75 3.01 12.08 -0.29
N ASN A 76 3.42 13.04 -1.11
CA ASN A 76 2.48 13.92 -1.79
C ASN A 76 1.94 13.19 -3.02
N TRP A 77 0.78 12.56 -2.85
CA TRP A 77 0.11 11.81 -3.91
C TRP A 77 -0.54 12.70 -4.98
N ALA A 78 -0.80 13.98 -4.69
CA ALA A 78 -1.35 14.93 -5.65
C ALA A 78 -0.26 15.36 -6.64
N ALA A 79 0.96 15.65 -6.15
CA ALA A 79 2.10 16.05 -6.97
C ALA A 79 2.51 14.98 -8.01
N ALA A 80 2.22 13.69 -7.74
CA ALA A 80 2.53 12.60 -8.66
C ALA A 80 1.67 12.58 -9.94
N VAL A 81 0.58 13.35 -9.98
CA VAL A 81 -0.36 13.44 -11.10
C VAL A 81 -0.06 14.65 -12.01
N VAL A 82 0.70 15.64 -11.53
CA VAL A 82 0.82 16.97 -12.16
C VAL A 82 2.10 17.17 -12.98
N ASP A 83 3.04 16.21 -12.99
CA ASP A 83 4.35 16.35 -13.67
C ASP A 83 4.28 16.26 -15.21
N GLU A 84 3.08 16.16 -15.82
CA GLU A 84 2.92 16.10 -17.29
C GLU A 84 2.05 17.21 -17.93
N THR A 85 1.44 18.13 -17.16
CA THR A 85 0.64 19.21 -17.74
C THR A 85 0.90 20.54 -17.05
N ASP A 86 1.41 21.49 -17.84
CA ASP A 86 1.59 22.91 -17.50
C ASP A 86 0.40 23.48 -16.71
N GLY A 87 0.76 24.35 -15.76
CA GLY A 87 -0.08 24.97 -14.73
C GLY A 87 -1.58 25.09 -14.99
N ASP A 88 -2.37 24.47 -14.13
CA ASP A 88 -3.70 24.98 -13.81
C ASP A 88 -4.02 24.83 -12.32
N GLU A 89 -4.45 25.94 -11.72
CA GLU A 89 -4.69 26.16 -10.30
C GLU A 89 -6.06 25.59 -9.89
N ASN A 90 -6.21 24.27 -9.83
CA ASN A 90 -7.39 23.63 -9.21
C ASN A 90 -6.98 22.77 -8.00
N GLN A 91 -6.56 23.46 -6.95
CA GLN A 91 -6.16 22.92 -5.65
C GLN A 91 -7.33 22.45 -4.75
N ASP A 92 -8.56 22.34 -5.26
CA ASP A 92 -9.76 22.16 -4.42
C ASP A 92 -10.55 20.85 -4.62
N ARG A 93 -9.92 19.85 -5.24
CA ARG A 93 -10.30 18.44 -5.05
C ARG A 93 -9.06 17.67 -4.64
N LEU A 94 -8.73 17.77 -3.35
CA LEU A 94 -7.89 16.80 -2.63
C LEU A 94 -8.62 15.44 -2.65
N VAL A 95 -8.73 14.80 -3.81
CA VAL A 95 -9.06 13.40 -3.91
C VAL A 95 -7.99 12.70 -3.08
N LYS A 96 -8.40 12.00 -2.00
CA LYS A 96 -7.48 11.25 -1.15
C LYS A 96 -6.89 10.14 -2.03
N ASN A 97 -5.80 10.44 -2.72
CA ASN A 97 -5.19 9.54 -3.69
C ASN A 97 -4.60 8.28 -3.02
N CYS A 98 -4.51 8.24 -1.69
CA CYS A 98 -4.16 7.07 -0.91
C CYS A 98 -5.05 6.99 0.34
N VAL A 99 -5.75 5.88 0.51
CA VAL A 99 -6.63 5.61 1.65
C VAL A 99 -6.31 4.25 2.27
N LEU A 100 -6.41 4.15 3.59
CA LEU A 100 -6.30 2.88 4.30
C LEU A 100 -7.67 2.20 4.26
N VAL A 101 -7.79 1.10 3.50
CA VAL A 101 -9.07 0.38 3.33
C VAL A 101 -9.28 -0.68 4.39
N TRP A 102 -8.18 -1.25 4.92
CA TRP A 102 -8.25 -2.24 5.98
C TRP A 102 -7.00 -2.25 6.83
N GLN A 103 -7.19 -2.51 8.13
CA GLN A 103 -6.13 -2.72 9.10
C GLN A 103 -6.57 -3.84 10.06
N GLY A 104 -5.68 -4.78 10.34
CA GLY A 104 -5.94 -5.86 11.29
C GLY A 104 -4.68 -6.58 11.73
N SER A 105 -4.83 -7.54 12.64
CA SER A 105 -3.79 -8.52 12.98
C SER A 105 -4.14 -9.89 12.40
N VAL A 106 -3.13 -10.62 11.94
CA VAL A 106 -3.23 -11.97 11.42
C VAL A 106 -2.23 -12.88 12.15
N ALA A 107 -2.61 -14.15 12.32
CA ALA A 107 -1.78 -15.12 13.01
C ALA A 107 -0.53 -15.52 12.21
N LYS A 108 -0.60 -15.50 10.89
CA LYS A 108 0.51 -15.84 9.99
C LYS A 108 0.56 -14.85 8.82
N PRO A 109 1.75 -14.35 8.45
CA PRO A 109 1.91 -13.56 7.24
C PRO A 109 1.61 -14.40 6.00
N SER A 110 1.00 -13.77 4.99
CA SER A 110 0.71 -14.39 3.70
C SER A 110 1.86 -14.19 2.71
N PHE A 111 2.71 -13.18 2.94
CA PHE A 111 3.81 -12.82 2.06
C PHE A 111 5.18 -12.97 2.74
N ASN A 112 6.15 -13.53 2.01
CA ASN A 112 7.52 -13.71 2.50
C ASN A 112 8.47 -12.56 2.13
N LYS A 113 8.11 -11.76 1.13
CA LYS A 113 8.86 -10.61 0.61
C LYS A 113 7.89 -9.52 0.22
N PHE A 114 8.39 -8.31 0.03
CA PHE A 114 7.63 -7.25 -0.62
C PHE A 114 7.88 -7.30 -2.12
N LEU A 115 6.81 -7.41 -2.93
CA LEU A 115 6.90 -7.51 -4.39
C LEU A 115 5.97 -6.51 -5.07
N VAL A 116 6.37 -6.05 -6.25
CA VAL A 116 5.55 -5.17 -7.10
C VAL A 116 5.08 -5.94 -8.32
N HIS A 117 3.77 -6.01 -8.51
CA HIS A 117 3.11 -6.66 -9.63
C HIS A 117 2.41 -5.59 -10.49
N GLN A 118 2.63 -5.67 -11.81
CA GLN A 118 1.87 -4.90 -12.78
C GLN A 118 0.91 -5.84 -13.50
N CYS A 119 -0.39 -5.55 -13.39
CA CYS A 119 -1.46 -6.36 -13.93
C CYS A 119 -2.25 -5.52 -14.93
N ARG A 120 -2.50 -6.08 -16.12
CA ARG A 120 -3.31 -5.41 -17.16
C ARG A 120 -4.82 -5.51 -16.93
N THR A 121 -5.25 -6.44 -16.08
CA THR A 121 -6.67 -6.70 -15.82
C THR A 121 -6.90 -6.88 -14.32
N GLU A 122 -8.08 -6.51 -13.85
CA GLU A 122 -8.49 -6.73 -12.45
C GLU A 122 -8.49 -8.22 -12.08
N VAL A 123 -8.80 -9.10 -13.03
CA VAL A 123 -8.76 -10.56 -12.81
C VAL A 123 -7.34 -11.03 -12.50
N ALA A 124 -6.34 -10.53 -13.24
CA ALA A 124 -4.94 -10.83 -12.96
C ALA A 124 -4.49 -10.21 -11.63
N ALA A 125 -4.94 -9.00 -11.31
CA ALA A 125 -4.65 -8.32 -10.05
C ALA A 125 -5.21 -9.11 -8.85
N ARG A 126 -6.47 -9.52 -8.91
CA ARG A 126 -7.12 -10.36 -7.90
C ARG A 126 -6.43 -11.72 -7.76
N LYS A 127 -5.94 -12.29 -8.88
CA LYS A 127 -5.22 -13.57 -8.85
C LYS A 127 -3.97 -13.50 -7.97
N VAL A 128 -3.23 -12.39 -7.97
CA VAL A 128 -2.04 -12.22 -7.10
C VAL A 128 -2.42 -12.39 -5.62
N PHE A 129 -3.52 -11.78 -5.19
CA PHE A 129 -4.01 -11.93 -3.81
C PHE A 129 -4.62 -13.30 -3.55
N SER A 130 -5.29 -13.90 -4.55
CA SER A 130 -5.85 -15.25 -4.46
C SER A 130 -4.77 -16.31 -4.29
N ASP A 131 -3.67 -16.21 -5.03
CA ASP A 131 -2.53 -17.13 -4.93
C ASP A 131 -1.86 -17.06 -3.54
N ALA A 132 -1.97 -15.91 -2.86
CA ALA A 132 -1.53 -15.70 -1.48
C ALA A 132 -2.60 -16.04 -0.42
N GLY A 133 -3.79 -16.49 -0.82
CA GLY A 133 -4.88 -16.84 0.11
C GLY A 133 -5.63 -15.63 0.71
N VAL A 134 -5.39 -14.42 0.20
CA VAL A 134 -5.93 -13.15 0.72
C VAL A 134 -6.70 -12.37 -0.34
N ALA A 135 -7.41 -13.07 -1.23
CA ALA A 135 -8.23 -12.46 -2.29
C ALA A 135 -9.19 -11.38 -1.78
N TYR A 136 -9.68 -11.54 -0.54
CA TYR A 136 -10.57 -10.59 0.10
C TYR A 136 -9.96 -9.19 0.30
N TYR A 137 -8.63 -9.03 0.34
CA TYR A 137 -8.01 -7.70 0.35
C TYR A 137 -8.31 -6.92 -0.93
N TRP A 138 -8.30 -7.59 -2.08
CA TRP A 138 -8.68 -7.00 -3.35
C TRP A 138 -10.17 -6.66 -3.37
N ASP A 139 -11.00 -7.62 -2.96
CA ASP A 139 -12.46 -7.47 -2.95
C ASP A 139 -12.90 -6.32 -2.01
N LEU A 140 -12.24 -6.14 -0.87
CA LEU A 140 -12.47 -5.00 0.04
C LEU A 140 -12.14 -3.66 -0.63
N ALA A 141 -11.02 -3.58 -1.35
CA ALA A 141 -10.58 -2.34 -1.97
C ALA A 141 -11.42 -1.92 -3.18
N VAL A 142 -11.87 -2.89 -3.99
CA VAL A 142 -12.80 -2.64 -5.09
C VAL A 142 -14.12 -2.09 -4.56
N ASN A 143 -14.66 -2.67 -3.49
CA ASN A 143 -15.92 -2.24 -2.88
C ASN A 143 -15.76 -1.01 -1.95
N PHE A 144 -14.55 -0.50 -1.77
CA PHE A 144 -14.29 0.64 -0.89
C PHE A 144 -14.76 1.95 -1.53
N THR A 145 -15.77 2.57 -0.91
CA THR A 145 -16.29 3.90 -1.23
C THR A 145 -15.75 4.94 -0.24
N ASP A 146 -15.31 6.10 -0.72
CA ASP A 146 -14.75 7.18 0.11
C ASP A 146 -15.73 7.76 1.16
N ASP A 147 -17.03 7.51 1.01
CA ASP A 147 -18.08 7.91 1.99
C ASP A 147 -17.97 7.20 3.35
N GLN A 148 -17.08 6.20 3.47
CA GLN A 148 -16.86 5.40 4.67
C GLN A 148 -15.72 5.94 5.57
N ILE A 149 -15.14 7.13 5.27
CA ILE A 149 -14.00 7.72 6.02
C ILE A 149 -14.41 8.96 6.81
#